data_AF-A0A021VWR4-F1
#
_entry.id   AF-A0A021VWR4-F1
#
_cell.length_a   1.000
_cell.length_b   1.000
_cell.length_c   1.000
_cell.angle_alpha   90.00
_cell.angle_beta   90.00
_cell.angle_gamma   90.00
#
_symmetry.space_group_name_H-M   'P 1'
#
loop_
_entity.id
_entity.type
_entity.pdbx_description
1 polymer ?
#
loop_
_entity_poly.entity_id
_entity_poly.type
_entity_poly.pdbx_seq_one_letter_code
_entity_poly.pdbx_strand_id
1 'polypeptide(L)'
;MLEARFTTDGYPLDVLKVAGAVDEYAFGAQVIALANLPHGAENAAPYIKRLTFLSAPAARQMMTMLLNGELVGGDLGQELLDASYAATSFDPASTCRLCARQFHPRWLPHERGSTHPRWEVCPRCLEAMYKDGVPARARASLKELAELARLLGHVPTANWRERLEDETHDFDLYVRLVRQSWRVAPSAWYKAAYGSWFQALVASGVLAAGDLRRAVGYRTIAADGHLCLSLGERTIDDWLHTHEIPHTREPSYPGSRYRADWLVNGRLVEYFGLSGVPEYDAKSEAKRLVAGAAGIPLVEITPADLADWEASQVRVATELGVCLSR
;
A
#
# COMPACT_ATOMS: atom_id res chain seq x y z
N MET A 1 17.01 20.51 6.17
CA MET A 1 18.04 19.47 6.35
C MET A 1 17.85 18.51 5.18
N LEU A 2 18.80 18.38 4.26
CA LEU A 2 18.67 17.46 3.12
C LEU A 2 18.69 16.02 3.67
N GLU A 3 17.65 15.22 3.40
CA GLU A 3 17.69 13.79 3.71
C GLU A 3 18.61 13.12 2.70
N ALA A 4 19.84 12.80 3.11
CA ALA A 4 20.78 12.09 2.24
C ALA A 4 20.23 10.69 1.95
N ARG A 5 19.91 10.42 0.69
CA ARG A 5 19.63 9.07 0.18
C ARG A 5 20.86 8.61 -0.58
N PHE A 6 21.31 7.41 -0.28
CA PHE A 6 22.44 6.78 -0.94
C PHE A 6 21.91 5.88 -2.05
N THR A 7 22.69 5.66 -3.10
CA THR A 7 22.43 4.57 -4.04
C THR A 7 22.60 3.23 -3.32
N THR A 8 22.18 2.15 -3.97
CA THR A 8 22.38 0.76 -3.48
C THR A 8 23.85 0.41 -3.19
N ASP A 9 24.79 1.17 -3.75
CA ASP A 9 26.22 0.94 -3.67
C ASP A 9 26.92 1.87 -2.64
N GLY A 10 26.15 2.62 -1.84
CA GLY A 10 26.69 3.52 -0.81
C GLY A 10 27.26 4.84 -1.32
N TYR A 11 27.14 5.14 -2.61
CA TYR A 11 27.44 6.47 -3.12
C TYR A 11 26.30 7.42 -2.79
N PRO A 12 26.57 8.69 -2.42
CA PRO A 12 25.49 9.67 -2.30
C PRO A 12 24.75 9.71 -3.65
N LEU A 13 23.42 9.59 -3.64
CA LEU A 13 22.66 10.01 -4.80
C LEU A 13 22.97 11.51 -4.93
N ASP A 14 23.63 11.89 -6.00
CA ASP A 14 23.72 13.30 -6.36
C ASP A 14 22.30 13.87 -6.55
N VAL A 15 21.28 13.01 -6.76
CA VAL A 15 19.87 13.37 -6.82
C VAL A 15 19.11 13.14 -5.49
N LEU A 16 18.87 14.20 -4.70
CA LEU A 16 18.19 14.08 -3.39
C LEU A 16 16.87 14.82 -3.38
N LYS A 17 15.78 14.17 -2.98
CA LYS A 17 14.53 14.90 -2.69
C LYS A 17 14.79 15.85 -1.51
N VAL A 18 14.52 17.15 -1.69
CA VAL A 18 14.72 18.13 -0.62
C VAL A 18 13.65 17.92 0.44
N ALA A 19 14.06 17.66 1.68
CA ALA A 19 13.12 17.39 2.77
C ALA A 19 12.22 18.61 3.00
N GLY A 20 10.90 18.37 3.05
CA GLY A 20 9.89 19.42 3.22
C GLY A 20 9.44 20.11 1.93
N ALA A 21 10.04 19.81 0.78
CA ALA A 21 9.58 20.28 -0.52
C ALA A 21 8.93 19.14 -1.31
N VAL A 22 7.72 19.37 -1.82
CA VAL A 22 6.94 18.34 -2.52
C VAL A 22 7.59 17.99 -3.87
N ASP A 23 8.20 18.98 -4.53
CA ASP A 23 8.63 18.94 -5.93
C ASP A 23 10.05 19.50 -6.17
N GLU A 24 10.96 19.42 -5.19
CA GLU A 24 12.35 19.86 -5.35
C GLU A 24 13.36 18.73 -5.16
N TYR A 25 14.37 18.69 -6.03
CA TYR A 25 15.41 17.68 -6.07
C TYR A 25 16.78 18.35 -6.18
N ALA A 26 17.70 18.04 -5.28
CA ALA A 26 19.11 18.36 -5.48
C ALA A 26 19.66 17.51 -6.65
N PHE A 27 20.57 18.03 -7.48
CA PHE A 27 21.42 17.30 -8.41
C PHE A 27 22.85 17.83 -8.30
N GLY A 28 23.74 17.11 -7.63
CA GLY A 28 25.04 17.63 -7.23
C GLY A 28 24.89 18.81 -6.27
N ALA A 29 25.41 19.99 -6.64
CA ALA A 29 25.27 21.23 -5.86
C ALA A 29 24.03 22.07 -6.21
N GLN A 30 23.24 21.65 -7.21
CA GLN A 30 22.08 22.41 -7.68
C GLN A 30 20.79 21.89 -7.06
N VAL A 31 19.81 22.76 -6.81
CA VAL A 31 18.44 22.36 -6.47
C VAL A 31 17.54 22.67 -7.66
N ILE A 32 16.81 21.66 -8.11
CA ILE A 32 15.95 21.69 -9.29
C ILE A 32 14.51 21.49 -8.81
N ALA A 33 13.65 22.48 -9.02
CA ALA A 33 12.21 22.32 -8.90
C ALA A 33 11.66 21.59 -10.13
N LEU A 34 10.79 20.59 -9.95
CA LEU A 34 10.18 19.84 -11.06
C LEU A 34 9.43 20.76 -12.03
N ALA A 35 8.86 21.85 -11.53
CA ALA A 35 8.18 22.86 -12.34
C ALA A 35 9.12 23.58 -13.34
N ASN A 36 10.42 23.59 -13.07
CA ASN A 36 11.43 24.24 -13.91
C ASN A 36 12.05 23.28 -14.94
N LEU A 37 11.66 22.02 -14.96
CA LEU A 37 12.12 21.09 -15.99
C LEU A 37 11.48 21.43 -17.34
N PRO A 38 12.19 21.23 -18.47
CA PRO A 38 11.74 21.65 -19.81
C PRO A 38 10.34 21.14 -20.20
N HIS A 39 9.92 20.01 -19.63
CA HIS A 39 8.65 19.34 -19.93
C HIS A 39 7.57 19.55 -18.86
N GLY A 40 7.86 20.34 -17.81
CA GLY A 40 6.98 20.55 -16.67
C GLY A 40 6.91 19.37 -15.68
N ALA A 41 6.36 19.64 -14.50
CA ALA A 41 6.38 18.70 -13.37
C ALA A 41 5.62 17.39 -13.65
N GLU A 42 4.47 17.47 -14.33
CA GLU A 42 3.63 16.28 -14.62
C GLU A 42 4.34 15.27 -15.51
N ASN A 43 5.12 15.73 -16.49
CA ASN A 43 5.86 14.86 -17.41
C ASN A 43 7.18 14.34 -16.82
N ALA A 44 7.77 15.07 -15.87
CA ALA A 44 9.00 14.67 -15.21
C ALA A 44 8.77 13.67 -14.05
N ALA A 45 7.63 13.72 -13.38
CA ALA A 45 7.33 12.91 -12.20
C ALA A 45 7.51 11.38 -12.40
N PRO A 46 7.11 10.77 -13.54
CA PRO A 46 7.35 9.34 -13.77
C PRO A 46 8.84 8.96 -13.84
N TYR A 47 9.68 9.81 -14.43
CA TYR A 47 11.12 9.57 -14.55
C TYR A 47 11.84 9.76 -13.22
N ILE A 48 11.43 10.77 -12.46
CA ILE A 48 11.99 11.05 -11.13
C ILE A 48 11.74 9.88 -10.17
N LYS A 49 10.56 9.25 -10.24
CA LYS A 49 10.27 8.01 -9.50
C LYS A 49 11.18 6.84 -9.93
N ARG A 50 11.71 6.86 -11.16
CA ARG A 50 12.62 5.81 -11.65
C ARG A 50 14.04 5.95 -11.13
N LEU A 51 14.46 7.15 -10.70
CA LEU A 51 15.82 7.41 -10.21
C LEU A 51 16.24 6.51 -9.06
N THR A 52 15.31 6.19 -8.17
CA THR A 52 15.56 5.30 -7.01
C THR A 52 15.85 3.86 -7.41
N PHE A 53 15.57 3.48 -8.66
CA PHE A 53 15.79 2.14 -9.20
C PHE A 53 16.98 2.05 -10.16
N LEU A 54 17.68 3.18 -10.38
CA LEU A 54 18.84 3.24 -11.27
C LEU A 54 20.15 3.23 -10.49
N SER A 55 21.20 2.66 -11.09
CA SER A 55 22.57 2.85 -10.61
C SER A 55 22.94 4.33 -10.63
N ALA A 56 23.91 4.76 -9.81
CA ALA A 56 24.34 6.17 -9.79
C ALA A 56 24.69 6.72 -11.19
N PRO A 57 25.44 6.00 -12.05
CA PRO A 57 25.73 6.44 -13.41
C PRO A 57 24.47 6.57 -14.28
N ALA A 58 23.55 5.62 -14.22
CA ALA A 58 22.32 5.65 -15.01
C ALA A 58 21.34 6.73 -14.52
N ALA A 59 21.25 6.96 -13.21
CA ALA A 59 20.48 8.05 -12.62
C ALA A 59 21.02 9.41 -13.06
N ARG A 60 22.35 9.59 -13.07
CA ARG A 60 23.00 10.82 -13.59
C ARG A 60 22.68 11.03 -15.07
N GLN A 61 22.86 10.00 -15.89
CA GLN A 61 22.57 10.09 -17.32
C GLN A 61 21.10 10.41 -17.58
N MET A 62 20.16 9.76 -16.87
CA MET A 62 18.74 10.07 -16.98
C MET A 62 18.41 11.51 -16.55
N MET A 63 19.02 12.02 -15.48
CA MET A 63 18.83 13.42 -15.07
C MET A 63 19.40 14.41 -16.08
N THR A 64 20.57 14.13 -16.66
CA THR A 64 21.13 14.95 -17.74
C THR A 64 20.18 15.01 -18.93
N MET A 65 19.63 13.86 -19.35
CA MET A 65 18.66 13.81 -20.45
C MET A 65 17.35 14.55 -20.11
N LEU A 66 16.86 14.47 -18.85
CA LEU A 66 15.70 15.23 -18.38
C LEU A 66 15.94 16.74 -18.42
N LEU A 67 17.12 17.19 -17.98
CA LEU A 67 17.50 18.60 -17.95
C LEU A 67 17.67 19.18 -19.35
N ASN A 68 18.16 18.39 -20.30
CA ASN A 68 18.30 18.79 -21.70
C ASN A 68 17.01 18.67 -22.51
N GLY A 69 15.94 18.15 -21.92
CA GLY A 69 14.66 17.92 -22.61
C GLY A 69 14.68 16.76 -23.61
N GLU A 70 15.66 15.87 -23.54
CA GLU A 70 15.86 14.75 -24.48
C GLU A 70 14.93 13.55 -24.21
N LEU A 71 14.32 13.50 -23.03
CA LEU A 71 13.34 12.47 -22.68
C LEU A 71 11.92 12.94 -22.98
N VAL A 72 11.31 12.39 -24.03
CA VAL A 72 9.93 12.66 -24.44
C VAL A 72 9.18 11.32 -24.54
N GLY A 73 8.03 11.19 -23.87
CA GLY A 73 7.09 10.08 -24.12
C GLY A 73 7.23 8.80 -23.28
N GLY A 74 7.92 8.83 -22.13
CA GLY A 74 7.91 7.77 -21.12
C GLY A 74 8.87 6.59 -21.31
N ASP A 75 9.51 6.45 -22.47
CA ASP A 75 10.49 5.38 -22.71
C ASP A 75 11.90 5.81 -22.26
N LEU A 76 12.46 5.07 -21.30
CA LEU A 76 13.91 5.02 -21.15
C LEU A 76 14.43 4.05 -22.21
N GLY A 77 15.49 4.42 -22.92
CA GLY A 77 16.18 3.49 -23.80
C GLY A 77 16.56 2.21 -23.04
N GLN A 78 16.24 1.05 -23.62
CA GLN A 78 16.50 -0.27 -23.04
C GLN A 78 17.98 -0.43 -22.63
N GLU A 79 18.89 0.17 -23.39
CA GLU A 79 20.33 0.16 -23.10
C GLU A 79 20.68 0.86 -21.77
N LEU A 80 19.99 1.95 -21.41
CA LEU A 80 20.22 2.67 -20.16
C LEU A 80 19.74 1.85 -18.96
N LEU A 81 18.64 1.12 -19.14
CA LEU A 81 18.12 0.17 -18.18
C LEU A 81 19.08 -1.01 -18.02
N ASP A 82 19.51 -1.63 -19.12
CA ASP A 82 20.43 -2.77 -19.14
C ASP A 82 21.79 -2.43 -18.51
N ALA A 83 22.37 -1.25 -18.80
CA ALA A 83 23.60 -0.76 -18.20
C ALA A 83 23.45 -0.48 -16.70
N SER A 84 22.28 0.02 -16.28
CA SER A 84 21.94 0.18 -14.88
C SER A 84 21.86 -1.16 -14.14
N TYR A 85 21.33 -2.21 -14.80
CA TYR A 85 21.14 -3.54 -14.23
C TYR A 85 22.45 -4.31 -14.04
N ALA A 86 23.45 -4.11 -14.92
CA ALA A 86 24.73 -4.81 -14.84
C ALA A 86 25.66 -4.31 -13.72
N ALA A 87 25.51 -3.06 -13.27
CA ALA A 87 26.47 -2.39 -12.40
C ALA A 87 26.25 -2.58 -10.88
N THR A 88 25.08 -3.08 -10.45
CA THR A 88 24.66 -3.01 -9.02
C THR A 88 24.41 -4.36 -8.33
N SER A 89 24.67 -5.50 -8.97
CA SER A 89 24.35 -6.80 -8.38
C SER A 89 25.57 -7.50 -7.78
N PHE A 90 25.68 -7.44 -6.45
CA PHE A 90 26.60 -8.29 -5.68
C PHE A 90 25.99 -9.64 -5.28
N ASP A 91 24.70 -9.84 -5.59
CA ASP A 91 23.94 -11.03 -5.22
C ASP A 91 23.96 -12.10 -6.33
N PRO A 92 23.89 -13.39 -5.95
CA PRO A 92 23.91 -14.49 -6.92
C PRO A 92 22.74 -14.37 -7.91
N ALA A 93 23.00 -14.78 -9.15
CA ALA A 93 21.97 -14.82 -10.18
C ALA A 93 20.77 -15.66 -9.70
N SER A 94 19.58 -15.11 -9.82
CA SER A 94 18.30 -15.78 -9.58
C SER A 94 17.62 -16.13 -10.90
N THR A 95 16.68 -17.07 -10.87
CA THR A 95 15.92 -17.48 -12.06
C THR A 95 14.53 -16.85 -12.01
N CYS A 96 14.17 -16.10 -13.05
CA CYS A 96 12.86 -15.47 -13.15
C CYS A 96 11.76 -16.53 -13.24
N ARG A 97 10.79 -16.51 -12.34
CA ARG A 97 9.70 -17.48 -12.30
C ARG A 97 8.68 -17.30 -13.43
N LEU A 98 8.69 -16.15 -14.13
CA LEU A 98 7.83 -15.89 -15.29
C LEU A 98 8.44 -16.29 -16.65
N CYS A 99 9.74 -16.10 -16.84
CA CYS A 99 10.39 -16.36 -18.14
C CYS A 99 11.58 -17.32 -18.09
N ALA A 100 11.89 -17.88 -16.93
CA ALA A 100 13.02 -18.78 -16.65
C ALA A 100 14.41 -18.21 -16.97
N ARG A 101 14.54 -16.91 -17.27
CA ARG A 101 15.83 -16.26 -17.53
C ARG A 101 16.55 -15.98 -16.22
N GLN A 102 17.87 -16.12 -16.24
CA GLN A 102 18.71 -15.64 -15.14
C GLN A 102 18.71 -14.12 -15.12
N PHE A 103 18.64 -13.57 -13.91
CA PHE A 103 18.76 -12.15 -13.64
C PHE A 103 19.34 -11.95 -12.25
N HIS A 104 19.84 -10.76 -11.96
CA HIS A 104 20.27 -10.44 -10.61
C HIS A 104 19.22 -9.56 -9.92
N PRO A 105 18.56 -10.04 -8.86
CA PRO A 105 17.63 -9.23 -8.08
C PRO A 105 18.38 -8.06 -7.44
N ARG A 106 17.76 -6.88 -7.43
CA ARG A 106 18.30 -5.71 -6.73
C ARG A 106 17.63 -5.61 -5.35
N TRP A 107 18.29 -6.15 -4.34
CA TRP A 107 17.87 -5.96 -2.96
C TRP A 107 18.27 -4.56 -2.50
N LEU A 108 17.38 -3.81 -1.84
CA LEU A 108 17.85 -2.81 -0.90
C LEU A 108 18.56 -3.53 0.26
N PRO A 109 19.55 -2.90 0.93
CA PRO A 109 20.28 -3.56 2.02
C PRO A 109 19.39 -4.14 3.13
N HIS A 110 18.24 -3.52 3.40
CA HIS A 110 17.26 -4.00 4.39
C HIS A 110 16.30 -5.08 3.86
N GLU A 111 16.29 -5.33 2.56
CA GLU A 111 15.46 -6.35 1.92
C GLU A 111 16.23 -7.64 1.67
N ARG A 112 17.55 -7.68 1.91
CA ARG A 112 18.36 -8.89 1.71
C ARG A 112 17.80 -10.06 2.52
N GLY A 113 17.48 -11.15 1.83
CA GLY A 113 16.87 -12.33 2.42
C GLY A 113 15.33 -12.27 2.51
N SER A 114 14.70 -11.21 2.01
CA SER A 114 13.25 -11.16 1.83
C SER A 114 12.79 -12.26 0.88
N THR A 115 11.70 -12.94 1.24
CA THR A 115 11.06 -13.95 0.38
C THR A 115 9.94 -13.33 -0.47
N HIS A 116 9.91 -12.00 -0.61
CA HIS A 116 8.82 -11.33 -1.30
C HIS A 116 8.80 -11.69 -2.80
N PRO A 117 7.63 -12.02 -3.39
CA PRO A 117 7.48 -12.48 -4.78
C PRO A 117 8.10 -11.60 -5.86
N ARG A 118 8.19 -10.28 -5.62
CA ARG A 118 8.87 -9.34 -6.53
C ARG A 118 10.29 -9.78 -6.89
N TRP A 119 11.00 -10.39 -5.94
CA TRP A 119 12.39 -10.81 -6.11
C TRP A 119 12.54 -12.08 -6.93
N GLU A 120 11.43 -12.75 -7.28
CA GLU A 120 11.38 -13.90 -8.19
C GLU A 120 11.08 -13.46 -9.65
N VAL A 121 10.91 -12.16 -9.92
CA VAL A 121 10.56 -11.62 -11.24
C VAL A 121 11.69 -10.75 -11.80
N CYS A 122 12.19 -11.07 -13.00
CA CYS A 122 13.19 -10.22 -13.63
C CYS A 122 12.63 -8.85 -14.03
N PRO A 123 13.47 -7.79 -14.08
CA PRO A 123 13.01 -6.44 -14.38
C PRO A 123 12.22 -6.32 -15.69
N ARG A 124 12.61 -7.08 -16.72
CA ARG A 124 11.91 -7.10 -18.01
C ARG A 124 10.49 -7.68 -17.91
N CYS A 125 10.29 -8.74 -17.14
CA CYS A 125 8.96 -9.30 -16.92
C CYS A 125 8.12 -8.39 -16.03
N LEU A 126 8.73 -7.76 -15.02
CA LEU A 126 8.07 -6.77 -14.18
C LEU A 126 7.59 -5.57 -15.01
N GLU A 127 8.45 -5.05 -15.89
CA GLU A 127 8.09 -3.98 -16.83
C GLU A 127 7.01 -4.41 -17.82
N ALA A 128 7.08 -5.63 -18.35
CA ALA A 128 6.03 -6.17 -19.21
C ALA A 128 4.69 -6.23 -18.47
N MET A 129 4.66 -6.69 -17.21
CA MET A 129 3.45 -6.68 -16.38
C MET A 129 2.91 -5.26 -16.17
N TYR A 130 3.80 -4.27 -16.01
CA TYR A 130 3.41 -2.86 -15.91
C TYR A 130 2.82 -2.35 -17.22
N LYS A 131 3.43 -2.68 -18.37
CA LYS A 131 2.97 -2.28 -19.71
C LYS A 131 1.65 -2.96 -20.10
N ASP A 132 1.48 -4.25 -19.80
CA ASP A 132 0.28 -5.05 -20.07
C ASP A 132 -0.97 -4.53 -19.32
N GLY A 133 -0.77 -3.87 -18.19
CA GLY A 133 -1.85 -3.37 -17.35
C GLY A 133 -2.35 -1.97 -17.71
N VAL A 134 -1.62 -1.17 -18.51
CA VAL A 134 -2.04 0.19 -18.86
C VAL A 134 -3.18 0.13 -19.89
N PRO A 135 -4.40 0.56 -19.55
CA PRO A 135 -5.47 0.60 -20.55
C PRO A 135 -5.16 1.66 -21.61
N ALA A 136 -5.40 1.33 -22.89
CA ALA A 136 -5.22 2.22 -24.05
C ALA A 136 -6.00 3.55 -23.95
N ARG A 137 -7.05 3.57 -23.10
CA ARG A 137 -7.75 4.79 -22.67
C ARG A 137 -7.97 4.69 -21.18
N ALA A 138 -7.12 5.35 -20.42
CA ALA A 138 -7.23 5.37 -18.98
C ALA A 138 -8.55 6.07 -18.58
N ARG A 139 -9.45 5.35 -17.92
CA ARG A 139 -10.67 5.88 -17.29
C ARG A 139 -10.88 5.20 -15.95
N ALA A 140 -11.58 5.88 -15.04
CA ALA A 140 -11.95 5.34 -13.73
C ALA A 140 -13.03 4.25 -13.86
N SER A 141 -12.58 3.02 -14.15
CA SER A 141 -13.44 1.85 -14.38
C SER A 141 -13.88 1.20 -13.08
N LEU A 142 -15.16 1.32 -12.75
CA LEU A 142 -15.76 0.71 -11.56
C LEU A 142 -15.58 -0.83 -11.53
N LYS A 143 -15.58 -1.48 -12.69
CA LYS A 143 -15.33 -2.92 -12.81
C LYS A 143 -13.91 -3.29 -12.36
N GLU A 144 -12.92 -2.50 -12.77
CA GLU A 144 -11.51 -2.77 -12.39
C GLU A 144 -11.28 -2.49 -10.89
N LEU A 145 -11.98 -1.50 -10.32
CA LEU A 145 -11.96 -1.23 -8.88
C LEU A 145 -12.59 -2.38 -8.06
N ALA A 146 -13.72 -2.93 -8.52
CA ALA A 146 -14.36 -4.07 -7.89
C ALA A 146 -13.47 -5.32 -7.94
N GLU A 147 -12.85 -5.59 -9.09
CA GLU A 147 -11.93 -6.72 -9.24
C GLU A 147 -10.68 -6.58 -8.35
N LEU A 148 -10.16 -5.35 -8.19
CA LEU A 148 -9.08 -5.10 -7.23
C LEU A 148 -9.49 -5.47 -5.80
N ALA A 149 -10.64 -4.97 -5.34
CA ALA A 149 -11.13 -5.29 -3.99
C ALA A 149 -11.32 -6.80 -3.80
N ARG A 150 -11.79 -7.50 -4.84
CA ARG A 150 -11.92 -8.96 -4.84
C ARG A 150 -10.58 -9.68 -4.71
N LEU A 151 -9.53 -9.21 -5.41
CA LEU A 151 -8.20 -9.80 -5.31
C LEU A 151 -7.53 -9.53 -3.96
N LEU A 152 -7.72 -8.34 -3.41
CA LEU A 152 -7.23 -7.98 -2.08
C LEU A 152 -7.96 -8.75 -0.96
N GLY A 153 -9.21 -9.13 -1.18
CA GLY A 153 -10.05 -9.73 -0.14
C GLY A 153 -10.53 -8.74 0.93
N HIS A 154 -10.26 -7.45 0.75
CA HIS A 154 -10.73 -6.36 1.62
C HIS A 154 -10.99 -5.07 0.82
N VAL A 155 -11.56 -4.07 1.49
CA VAL A 155 -11.82 -2.76 0.88
C VAL A 155 -10.48 -2.01 0.67
N PRO A 156 -10.14 -1.59 -0.56
CA PRO A 156 -8.90 -0.88 -0.83
C PRO A 156 -8.92 0.54 -0.26
N THR A 157 -7.85 0.92 0.44
CA THR A 157 -7.59 2.29 0.86
C THR A 157 -7.33 3.20 -0.34
N ALA A 158 -7.43 4.52 -0.20
CA ALA A 158 -7.20 5.42 -1.34
C ALA A 158 -5.74 5.43 -1.86
N ASN A 159 -4.80 4.91 -1.07
CA ASN A 159 -3.38 4.80 -1.36
C ASN A 159 -2.91 3.33 -1.50
N TRP A 160 -3.82 2.38 -1.73
CA TRP A 160 -3.54 0.94 -1.86
C TRP A 160 -2.32 0.63 -2.75
N ARG A 161 -2.10 1.40 -3.82
CA ARG A 161 -1.00 1.18 -4.78
C ARG A 161 0.39 1.37 -4.15
N GLU A 162 0.52 2.19 -3.10
CA GLU A 162 1.79 2.41 -2.41
C GLU A 162 2.21 1.20 -1.56
N ARG A 163 1.25 0.32 -1.26
CA ARG A 163 1.43 -0.84 -0.38
C ARG A 163 1.22 -2.17 -1.09
N LEU A 164 1.17 -2.17 -2.42
CA LEU A 164 0.88 -3.35 -3.22
C LEU A 164 1.87 -4.50 -2.96
N GLU A 165 3.11 -4.17 -2.60
CA GLU A 165 4.17 -5.13 -2.25
C GLU A 165 4.03 -5.67 -0.82
N ASP A 166 3.15 -5.10 0.00
CA ASP A 166 2.85 -5.62 1.34
C ASP A 166 1.60 -6.53 1.32
N GLU A 167 0.82 -6.52 0.23
CA GLU A 167 -0.51 -7.17 0.18
C GLU A 167 -0.44 -8.70 0.16
N THR A 168 0.67 -9.30 -0.31
CA THR A 168 0.79 -10.75 -0.35
C THR A 168 2.21 -11.28 -0.53
N HIS A 169 2.47 -12.45 0.05
CA HIS A 169 3.67 -13.26 -0.21
C HIS A 169 3.41 -14.42 -1.19
N ASP A 170 2.17 -14.60 -1.66
CA ASP A 170 1.84 -15.59 -2.69
C ASP A 170 2.21 -15.05 -4.08
N PHE A 171 3.08 -15.77 -4.79
CA PHE A 171 3.59 -15.32 -6.08
C PHE A 171 2.51 -15.17 -7.15
N ASP A 172 1.54 -16.09 -7.20
CA ASP A 172 0.50 -16.07 -8.23
C ASP A 172 -0.50 -14.93 -7.95
N LEU A 173 -0.83 -14.69 -6.69
CA LEU A 173 -1.64 -13.55 -6.27
C LEU A 173 -0.91 -12.23 -6.52
N TYR A 174 0.39 -12.13 -6.20
CA TYR A 174 1.21 -10.96 -6.49
C TYR A 174 1.18 -10.59 -7.98
N VAL A 175 1.39 -11.56 -8.86
CA VAL A 175 1.36 -11.33 -10.32
C VAL A 175 -0.01 -10.82 -10.77
N ARG A 176 -1.11 -11.39 -10.24
CA ARG A 176 -2.48 -10.93 -10.53
C ARG A 176 -2.72 -9.52 -10.01
N LEU A 177 -2.33 -9.24 -8.77
CA LEU A 177 -2.47 -7.92 -8.13
C LEU A 177 -1.70 -6.85 -8.89
N VAL A 178 -0.45 -7.10 -9.27
CA VAL A 178 0.33 -6.15 -10.08
C VAL A 178 -0.34 -5.88 -11.41
N ARG A 179 -0.75 -6.90 -12.16
CA ARG A 179 -1.45 -6.69 -13.45
C ARG A 179 -2.76 -5.92 -13.27
N GLN A 180 -3.55 -6.26 -12.26
CA GLN A 180 -4.81 -5.58 -11.96
C GLN A 180 -4.58 -4.14 -11.51
N SER A 181 -3.51 -3.89 -10.76
CA SER A 181 -3.20 -2.58 -10.21
C SER A 181 -3.11 -1.51 -11.29
N TRP A 182 -2.50 -1.85 -12.42
CA TRP A 182 -2.29 -0.95 -13.54
C TRP A 182 -3.57 -0.68 -14.34
N ARG A 183 -4.53 -1.60 -14.31
CA ARG A 183 -5.87 -1.40 -14.90
C ARG A 183 -6.74 -0.48 -14.06
N VAL A 184 -6.48 -0.42 -12.75
CA VAL A 184 -7.17 0.47 -11.82
C VAL A 184 -6.58 1.87 -11.92
N ALA A 185 -7.40 2.84 -12.33
CA ALA A 185 -7.01 4.24 -12.39
C ALA A 185 -6.53 4.78 -11.01
N PRO A 186 -5.67 5.80 -10.97
CA PRO A 186 -5.30 6.45 -9.71
C PRO A 186 -6.53 6.93 -8.94
N SER A 187 -6.47 6.91 -7.60
CA SER A 187 -7.61 7.32 -6.76
C SER A 187 -8.09 8.76 -7.03
N ALA A 188 -7.18 9.65 -7.45
CA ALA A 188 -7.51 11.01 -7.90
C ALA A 188 -8.55 11.04 -9.04
N TRP A 189 -8.52 10.07 -9.95
CA TRP A 189 -9.42 10.03 -11.09
C TRP A 189 -10.82 9.57 -10.69
N TYR A 190 -10.90 8.63 -9.76
CA TYR A 190 -12.16 8.24 -9.15
C TYR A 190 -12.77 9.40 -8.35
N LYS A 191 -11.95 10.16 -7.61
CA LYS A 191 -12.41 11.38 -6.92
C LYS A 191 -12.95 12.41 -7.91
N ALA A 192 -12.28 12.62 -9.05
CA ALA A 192 -12.76 13.54 -10.08
C ALA A 192 -14.07 13.08 -10.74
N ALA A 193 -14.20 11.78 -11.05
CA ALA A 193 -15.36 11.23 -11.74
C ALA A 193 -16.60 11.03 -10.85
N TYR A 194 -16.38 10.66 -9.58
CA TYR A 194 -17.45 10.26 -8.66
C TYR A 194 -17.56 11.17 -7.42
N GLY A 195 -16.79 12.26 -7.35
CA GLY A 195 -16.76 13.20 -6.23
C GLY A 195 -15.86 12.78 -5.07
N SER A 196 -15.78 11.48 -4.77
CA SER A 196 -14.88 10.94 -3.74
C SER A 196 -14.50 9.47 -3.98
N TRP A 197 -13.42 9.02 -3.33
CA TRP A 197 -13.04 7.59 -3.34
C TRP A 197 -14.17 6.71 -2.80
N PHE A 198 -14.84 7.17 -1.74
CA PHE A 198 -16.00 6.49 -1.17
C PHE A 198 -17.14 6.31 -2.17
N GLN A 199 -17.54 7.38 -2.86
CA GLN A 199 -18.59 7.30 -3.87
C GLN A 199 -18.21 6.39 -5.03
N ALA A 200 -16.93 6.30 -5.38
CA ALA A 200 -16.45 5.32 -6.35
C ALA A 200 -16.57 3.88 -5.85
N LEU A 201 -16.24 3.60 -4.58
CA LEU A 201 -16.38 2.27 -3.99
C LEU A 201 -17.85 1.83 -3.88
N VAL A 202 -18.77 2.76 -3.57
CA VAL A 202 -20.22 2.49 -3.59
C VAL A 202 -20.69 2.24 -5.02
N ALA A 203 -20.29 3.10 -5.96
CA ALA A 203 -20.65 2.96 -7.36
C ALA A 203 -20.10 1.66 -7.98
N SER A 204 -18.95 1.16 -7.51
CA SER A 204 -18.36 -0.10 -7.95
C SER A 204 -18.99 -1.33 -7.31
N GLY A 205 -19.91 -1.17 -6.35
CA GLY A 205 -20.49 -2.27 -5.60
C GLY A 205 -19.52 -2.94 -4.62
N VAL A 206 -18.36 -2.31 -4.36
CA VAL A 206 -17.44 -2.75 -3.28
C VAL A 206 -18.06 -2.44 -1.92
N LEU A 207 -18.77 -1.31 -1.86
CA LEU A 207 -19.57 -0.87 -0.73
C LEU A 207 -21.06 -0.96 -1.08
N ALA A 208 -21.89 -1.31 -0.10
CA ALA A 208 -23.33 -1.41 -0.30
C ALA A 208 -23.94 -0.01 -0.41
N ALA A 209 -25.03 0.14 -1.17
CA ALA A 209 -25.71 1.43 -1.36
C ALA A 209 -26.27 2.06 -0.05
N GLY A 210 -26.30 1.30 1.05
CA GLY A 210 -26.67 1.76 2.39
C GLY A 210 -25.51 2.34 3.22
N ASP A 211 -24.28 2.32 2.70
CA ASP A 211 -23.12 2.83 3.40
C ASP A 211 -23.18 4.37 3.44
N LEU A 212 -23.10 4.97 4.64
CA LEU A 212 -23.24 6.41 4.87
C LEU A 212 -21.93 7.03 5.35
N ARG A 213 -21.36 7.94 4.56
CA ARG A 213 -20.22 8.77 4.99
C ARG A 213 -20.69 9.86 5.97
N ARG A 214 -20.02 10.02 7.11
CA ARG A 214 -20.21 11.15 8.04
C ARG A 214 -19.02 12.11 8.01
N ALA A 215 -19.13 13.24 8.71
CA ALA A 215 -18.03 14.19 8.91
C ALA A 215 -16.79 13.52 9.56
N VAL A 216 -17.01 12.45 10.34
CA VAL A 216 -15.98 11.54 10.85
C VAL A 216 -16.50 10.11 10.69
N GLY A 217 -15.77 9.26 9.95
CA GLY A 217 -16.07 7.82 9.80
C GLY A 217 -17.11 7.45 8.73
N TYR A 218 -17.38 6.13 8.66
CA TYR A 218 -18.25 5.49 7.66
C TYR A 218 -19.24 4.59 8.37
N ARG A 219 -20.54 4.77 8.20
CA ARG A 219 -21.51 3.73 8.57
C ARG A 219 -21.61 2.74 7.44
N THR A 220 -21.35 1.47 7.70
CA THR A 220 -21.49 0.41 6.72
C THR A 220 -22.07 -0.84 7.36
N ILE A 221 -22.66 -1.71 6.56
CA ILE A 221 -23.19 -3.00 7.02
C ILE A 221 -22.21 -4.10 6.64
N ALA A 222 -21.76 -4.87 7.63
CA ALA A 222 -20.95 -6.06 7.43
C ALA A 222 -21.79 -7.23 6.86
N ALA A 223 -21.12 -8.29 6.43
CA ALA A 223 -21.70 -9.44 5.73
C ALA A 223 -22.77 -10.17 6.56
N ASP A 224 -22.65 -10.16 7.89
CA ASP A 224 -23.61 -10.75 8.82
C ASP A 224 -24.76 -9.80 9.25
N GLY A 225 -24.74 -8.57 8.74
CA GLY A 225 -25.74 -7.54 9.02
C GLY A 225 -25.35 -6.58 10.15
N HIS A 226 -24.17 -6.70 10.75
CA HIS A 226 -23.72 -5.76 11.77
C HIS A 226 -23.49 -4.35 11.22
N LEU A 227 -23.88 -3.34 12.00
CA LEU A 227 -23.55 -1.95 11.70
C LEU A 227 -22.14 -1.62 12.20
N CYS A 228 -21.27 -1.24 11.26
CA CYS A 228 -19.91 -0.77 11.50
C CYS A 228 -19.83 0.75 11.36
N LEU A 229 -18.96 1.40 12.15
CA LEU A 229 -18.76 2.86 12.17
C LEU A 229 -17.49 3.29 11.42
N SER A 230 -16.78 2.33 10.84
CA SER A 230 -15.69 2.55 9.90
C SER A 230 -15.57 1.40 8.89
N LEU A 231 -14.82 1.65 7.80
CA LEU A 231 -14.48 0.59 6.85
C LEU A 231 -13.55 -0.45 7.47
N GLY A 232 -12.65 -0.03 8.36
CA GLY A 232 -11.77 -0.95 9.09
C GLY A 232 -12.57 -1.87 10.00
N GLU A 233 -13.58 -1.33 10.70
CA GLU A 233 -14.51 -2.18 11.45
C GLU A 233 -15.20 -3.21 10.58
N ARG A 234 -15.73 -2.81 9.41
CA ARG A 234 -16.35 -3.80 8.52
C ARG A 234 -15.38 -4.86 8.03
N THR A 235 -14.16 -4.49 7.66
CA THR A 235 -13.15 -5.48 7.23
C THR A 235 -12.91 -6.54 8.32
N ILE A 236 -12.84 -6.13 9.59
CA ILE A 236 -12.64 -7.05 10.72
C ILE A 236 -13.90 -7.89 10.96
N ASP A 237 -15.08 -7.27 10.90
CA ASP A 237 -16.36 -7.93 11.09
C ASP A 237 -16.64 -8.98 10.00
N ASP A 238 -16.46 -8.61 8.73
CA ASP A 238 -16.54 -9.51 7.58
C ASP A 238 -15.57 -10.69 7.72
N TRP A 239 -14.35 -10.46 8.24
CA TRP A 239 -13.37 -11.51 8.51
C TRP A 239 -13.80 -12.45 9.63
N LEU A 240 -14.32 -11.93 10.75
CA LEU A 240 -14.86 -12.72 11.84
C LEU A 240 -16.02 -13.59 11.35
N HIS A 241 -16.94 -13.01 10.56
CA HIS A 241 -18.06 -13.75 9.98
C HIS A 241 -17.60 -14.84 9.01
N THR A 242 -16.68 -14.53 8.09
CA THR A 242 -16.19 -15.46 7.06
C THR A 242 -15.54 -16.69 7.67
N HIS A 243 -14.85 -16.54 8.81
CA HIS A 243 -14.22 -17.64 9.54
C HIS A 243 -15.14 -18.27 10.60
N GLU A 244 -16.43 -17.95 10.58
CA GLU A 244 -17.43 -18.45 11.51
C GLU A 244 -17.06 -18.21 12.99
N ILE A 245 -16.33 -17.13 13.27
CA ILE A 245 -15.91 -16.74 14.62
C ILE A 245 -17.09 -16.01 15.29
N PRO A 246 -17.71 -16.60 16.33
CA PRO A 246 -18.83 -15.95 17.02
C PRO A 246 -18.34 -14.69 17.73
N HIS A 247 -19.01 -13.58 17.46
CA HIS A 247 -18.64 -12.30 18.01
C HIS A 247 -19.88 -11.46 18.34
N THR A 248 -19.76 -10.63 19.37
CA THR A 248 -20.83 -9.70 19.79
C THR A 248 -20.37 -8.27 19.54
N ARG A 249 -21.20 -7.47 18.86
CA ARG A 249 -20.91 -6.07 18.60
C ARG A 249 -21.04 -5.19 19.83
N GLU A 250 -20.08 -4.30 19.92
CA GLU A 250 -19.94 -3.23 20.88
C GLU A 250 -20.33 -3.60 22.34
N PRO A 251 -19.66 -4.59 22.95
CA PRO A 251 -19.88 -4.97 24.35
C PRO A 251 -19.47 -3.84 25.30
N SER A 252 -20.05 -3.79 26.48
CA SER A 252 -19.64 -2.84 27.52
C SER A 252 -18.33 -3.26 28.19
N TYR A 253 -17.44 -2.30 28.43
CA TYR A 253 -16.33 -2.49 29.36
C TYR A 253 -16.87 -2.53 30.80
N PRO A 254 -16.47 -3.50 31.64
CA PRO A 254 -16.97 -3.58 33.01
C PRO A 254 -16.72 -2.29 33.80
N GLY A 255 -17.75 -1.84 34.53
CA GLY A 255 -17.64 -0.68 35.42
C GLY A 255 -17.36 0.65 34.72
N SER A 256 -17.55 0.74 33.40
CA SER A 256 -17.30 1.98 32.65
C SER A 256 -18.39 2.28 31.63
N ARG A 257 -18.34 3.49 31.06
CA ARG A 257 -19.20 3.90 29.94
C ARG A 257 -18.65 3.51 28.57
N TYR A 258 -17.45 2.92 28.51
CA TYR A 258 -16.82 2.57 27.25
C TYR A 258 -17.43 1.30 26.69
N ARG A 259 -17.36 1.20 25.36
CA ARG A 259 -17.76 0.02 24.61
C ARG A 259 -16.62 -0.39 23.70
N ALA A 260 -16.37 -1.70 23.64
CA ALA A 260 -15.44 -2.26 22.67
C ALA A 260 -16.06 -2.24 21.28
N ASP A 261 -15.33 -2.65 20.26
CA ASP A 261 -15.94 -2.89 18.95
C ASP A 261 -16.53 -4.30 18.87
N TRP A 262 -15.85 -5.29 19.47
CA TRP A 262 -16.34 -6.67 19.58
C TRP A 262 -15.99 -7.35 20.90
N LEU A 263 -16.76 -8.40 21.24
CA LEU A 263 -16.42 -9.43 22.22
C LEU A 263 -16.24 -10.75 21.48
N VAL A 264 -15.10 -11.41 21.66
CA VAL A 264 -14.80 -12.72 21.07
C VAL A 264 -14.13 -13.59 22.12
N ASN A 265 -14.65 -14.79 22.40
CA ASN A 265 -14.06 -15.73 23.36
C ASN A 265 -13.66 -15.10 24.72
N GLY A 266 -14.50 -14.19 25.24
CA GLY A 266 -14.25 -13.49 26.50
C GLY A 266 -13.20 -12.38 26.44
N ARG A 267 -12.76 -11.99 25.24
CA ARG A 267 -11.76 -10.94 24.98
C ARG A 267 -12.43 -9.76 24.30
N LEU A 268 -12.10 -8.56 24.76
CA LEU A 268 -12.55 -7.33 24.10
C LEU A 268 -11.63 -7.08 22.90
N VAL A 269 -12.20 -6.59 21.81
CA VAL A 269 -11.48 -6.29 20.57
C VAL A 269 -11.77 -4.85 20.18
N GLU A 270 -10.73 -4.10 19.84
CA GLU A 270 -10.79 -2.70 19.42
C GLU A 270 -10.05 -2.47 18.11
N TYR A 271 -10.68 -1.71 17.22
CA TYR A 271 -10.02 -1.13 16.06
C TYR A 271 -9.70 0.36 16.30
N PHE A 272 -8.44 0.65 16.58
CA PHE A 272 -7.96 2.02 16.81
C PHE A 272 -7.67 2.77 15.50
N GLY A 273 -8.70 2.93 14.66
CA GLY A 273 -8.60 3.54 13.33
C GLY A 273 -8.13 5.00 13.27
N LEU A 274 -8.02 5.67 14.43
CA LEU A 274 -7.60 7.08 14.57
C LEU A 274 -6.36 7.25 15.47
N SER A 275 -5.55 6.20 15.60
CA SER A 275 -4.28 6.22 16.33
C SER A 275 -3.37 7.37 15.88
N GLY A 276 -2.79 8.11 16.82
CA GLY A 276 -1.95 9.28 16.56
C GLY A 276 -2.69 10.62 16.61
N VAL A 277 -4.00 10.61 16.85
CA VAL A 277 -4.77 11.81 17.20
C VAL A 277 -4.85 11.91 18.72
N PRO A 278 -4.32 12.97 19.36
CA PRO A 278 -4.14 13.01 20.83
C PRO A 278 -5.40 12.73 21.66
N GLU A 279 -6.56 13.23 21.23
CA GLU A 279 -7.83 12.99 21.92
C GLU A 279 -8.31 11.54 21.83
N TYR A 280 -7.99 10.85 20.73
CA TYR A 280 -8.31 9.44 20.55
C TYR A 280 -7.33 8.56 21.30
N ASP A 281 -6.04 8.88 21.27
CA ASP A 281 -5.01 8.15 22.01
C ASP A 281 -5.30 8.17 23.53
N ALA A 282 -5.75 9.31 24.07
CA ALA A 282 -6.18 9.40 25.47
C ALA A 282 -7.39 8.49 25.80
N LYS A 283 -8.32 8.30 24.86
CA LYS A 283 -9.44 7.36 25.03
C LYS A 283 -8.97 5.91 24.95
N SER A 284 -8.06 5.59 24.03
CA SER A 284 -7.48 4.25 23.90
C SER A 284 -6.75 3.85 25.18
N GLU A 285 -5.93 4.74 25.75
CA GLU A 285 -5.29 4.53 27.05
C GLU A 285 -6.29 4.29 28.18
N ALA A 286 -7.36 5.10 28.25
CA ALA A 286 -8.41 4.88 29.25
C ALA A 286 -9.08 3.49 29.12
N LYS A 287 -9.31 3.02 27.89
CA LYS A 287 -9.85 1.69 27.62
C LYS A 287 -8.88 0.57 28.05
N ARG A 288 -7.58 0.72 27.77
CA ARG A 288 -6.53 -0.22 28.24
C ARG A 288 -6.54 -0.36 29.75
N LEU A 289 -6.58 0.77 30.47
CA LEU A 289 -6.61 0.79 31.93
C LEU A 289 -7.86 0.10 32.49
N VAL A 290 -9.04 0.33 31.90
CA VAL A 290 -10.30 -0.29 32.33
C VAL A 290 -10.29 -1.80 32.07
N ALA A 291 -9.83 -2.25 30.90
CA ALA A 291 -9.67 -3.68 30.61
C ALA A 291 -8.69 -4.35 31.58
N GLY A 292 -7.53 -3.73 31.81
CA GLY A 292 -6.51 -4.24 32.72
C GLY A 292 -6.99 -4.34 34.17
N ALA A 293 -7.70 -3.32 34.67
CA ALA A 293 -8.28 -3.34 36.01
C ALA A 293 -9.35 -4.43 36.19
N ALA A 294 -10.06 -4.78 35.11
CA ALA A 294 -11.06 -5.85 35.10
C ALA A 294 -10.46 -7.24 34.83
N GLY A 295 -9.16 -7.36 34.54
CA GLY A 295 -8.52 -8.61 34.17
C GLY A 295 -9.01 -9.19 32.83
N ILE A 296 -9.56 -8.34 31.95
CA ILE A 296 -10.08 -8.76 30.65
C ILE A 296 -9.00 -8.53 29.57
N PRO A 297 -8.63 -9.54 28.77
CA PRO A 297 -7.73 -9.34 27.66
C PRO A 297 -8.32 -8.40 26.60
N LEU A 298 -7.50 -7.44 26.15
CA LEU A 298 -7.83 -6.52 25.08
C LEU A 298 -6.97 -6.85 23.86
N VAL A 299 -7.62 -7.17 22.73
CA VAL A 299 -6.98 -7.37 21.43
C VAL A 299 -7.07 -6.07 20.65
N GLU A 300 -5.93 -5.50 20.30
CA GLU A 300 -5.83 -4.23 19.61
C GLU A 300 -5.49 -4.43 18.13
N ILE A 301 -6.28 -3.79 17.27
CA ILE A 301 -6.09 -3.77 15.82
C ILE A 301 -5.93 -2.31 15.39
N THR A 302 -4.92 -2.02 14.59
CA THR A 302 -4.56 -0.68 14.15
C THR A 302 -4.67 -0.55 12.63
N PRO A 303 -4.60 0.67 12.07
CA PRO A 303 -4.49 0.85 10.62
C PRO A 303 -3.27 0.17 10.00
N ALA A 304 -2.18 -0.02 10.77
CA ALA A 304 -1.01 -0.74 10.30
C ALA A 304 -1.32 -2.24 10.13
N ASP A 305 -2.04 -2.84 11.09
CA ASP A 305 -2.47 -4.24 11.02
C ASP A 305 -3.39 -4.49 9.81
N LEU A 306 -4.37 -3.62 9.58
CA LEU A 306 -5.29 -3.78 8.44
C LEU A 306 -4.64 -3.60 7.07
N ALA A 307 -3.46 -3.00 7.05
CA ALA A 307 -2.75 -2.75 5.80
C ALA A 307 -1.63 -3.77 5.56
N ASP A 308 -1.43 -4.69 6.49
CA ASP A 308 -0.78 -6.00 6.30
C ASP A 308 -1.72 -7.07 6.89
N TRP A 309 -2.95 -7.12 6.37
CA TRP A 309 -4.02 -7.87 7.03
C TRP A 309 -3.77 -9.37 6.95
N GLU A 310 -3.21 -9.87 5.85
CA GLU A 310 -2.89 -11.30 5.69
C GLU A 310 -1.97 -11.80 6.82
N ALA A 311 -0.88 -11.08 7.13
CA ALA A 311 -0.02 -11.44 8.25
C ALA A 311 -0.69 -11.18 9.60
N SER A 312 -1.40 -10.06 9.72
CA SER A 312 -1.99 -9.61 10.99
C SER A 312 -3.15 -10.50 11.44
N GLN A 313 -3.90 -11.12 10.52
CA GLN A 313 -4.97 -12.05 10.84
C GLN A 313 -4.49 -13.24 11.67
N VAL A 314 -3.26 -13.74 11.42
CA VAL A 314 -2.70 -14.86 12.17
C VAL A 314 -2.40 -14.47 13.62
N ARG A 315 -1.83 -13.27 13.83
CA ARG A 315 -1.64 -12.69 15.16
C ARG A 315 -2.97 -12.51 15.88
N VAL A 316 -3.91 -11.84 15.22
CA VAL A 316 -5.24 -11.56 15.78
C VAL A 316 -5.96 -12.86 16.14
N ALA A 317 -5.97 -13.87 15.25
CA ALA A 317 -6.56 -15.17 15.54
C ALA A 317 -5.93 -15.84 16.78
N THR A 318 -4.60 -15.80 16.87
CA THR A 318 -3.86 -16.34 18.03
C THR A 318 -4.25 -15.62 19.32
N GLU A 319 -4.30 -14.29 19.29
CA GLU A 319 -4.69 -13.47 20.44
C GLU A 319 -6.14 -13.70 20.86
N LEU A 320 -7.04 -13.94 19.90
CA LEU A 320 -8.45 -14.29 20.14
C LEU A 320 -8.64 -15.75 20.60
N GLY A 321 -7.60 -16.58 20.50
CA GLY A 321 -7.66 -18.00 20.82
C GLY A 321 -8.52 -18.79 19.83
N VAL A 322 -8.52 -18.41 18.56
CA VAL A 322 -9.24 -19.09 17.48
C VAL A 322 -8.26 -19.69 16.49
N CYS A 323 -8.61 -20.84 15.92
CA CYS A 323 -7.87 -21.45 14.83
C CYS A 323 -8.53 -21.06 13.51
N LEU A 324 -7.77 -20.46 12.59
CA LEU A 324 -8.24 -20.24 11.23
C LEU A 324 -8.26 -21.60 10.52
N SER A 325 -9.46 -22.11 10.24
CA SER A 325 -9.64 -23.28 9.37
C SER A 325 -9.18 -22.92 7.96
N ARG A 326 -8.38 -23.80 7.36
CA ARG A 326 -7.93 -23.68 5.96
C ARG A 326 -9.04 -24.07 5.00
#